data_AF-A0A1G6Q485-F1
#
_entry.id   AF-A0A1G6Q485-F1
#
_cell.length_a   1.000
_cell.length_b   1.000
_cell.length_c   1.000
_cell.angle_alpha   90.00
_cell.angle_beta   90.00
_cell.angle_gamma   90.00
#
_symmetry.space_group_name_H-M   'P 1'
#
loop_
_entity.id
_entity.type
_entity.pdbx_description
1 polymer ?
#
loop_
_entity_poly.entity_id
_entity_poly.type
_entity_poly.pdbx_seq_one_letter_code
_entity_poly.pdbx_strand_id
1 'polypeptide(L)'
;MSQGASEFGQGEKTLTKAAGLVADAKRDFDGLARQLDDQISALKGKWVGQGGAAFFTLHQAWTEKQTVIVQALNEFEASLVSTEHDNVSTDETQSSNYVRTAGRLDAV
;
A
#
# COMPACT_ATOMS: atom_id res chain seq x y z
N MET A 1 5.06 -31.17 -18.17
CA MET A 1 4.92 -29.70 -18.28
C MET A 1 4.75 -29.13 -16.86
N SER A 2 5.86 -28.82 -16.19
CA SER A 2 5.92 -28.51 -14.73
C SER A 2 6.04 -27.01 -14.41
N GLN A 3 5.86 -26.12 -15.39
CA GLN A 3 6.19 -24.70 -15.21
C GLN A 3 5.11 -23.87 -14.49
N GLY A 4 3.83 -24.28 -14.49
CA GLY A 4 2.77 -23.51 -13.81
C GLY A 4 2.86 -23.55 -12.29
N ALA A 5 3.10 -24.72 -11.69
CA ALA A 5 3.07 -24.91 -10.23
C ALA A 5 4.09 -24.06 -9.43
N SER A 6 5.19 -23.66 -10.07
CA SER A 6 6.22 -22.83 -9.41
C SER A 6 5.99 -21.33 -9.56
N GLU A 7 5.16 -20.88 -10.51
CA GLU A 7 4.79 -19.46 -10.65
C GLU A 7 3.76 -19.04 -9.61
N PHE A 8 2.81 -19.92 -9.30
CA PHE A 8 1.71 -19.66 -8.37
C PHE A 8 2.17 -19.26 -6.95
N GLY A 9 3.17 -19.93 -6.38
CA GLY A 9 3.67 -19.63 -5.01
C GLY A 9 4.76 -18.56 -4.90
N GLN A 10 5.38 -18.12 -6.00
CA GLN A 10 6.46 -17.10 -5.97
C GLN A 10 5.90 -15.66 -5.92
N GLY A 11 4.72 -15.42 -6.50
CA GLY A 11 4.04 -14.13 -6.46
C GLY A 11 3.47 -13.77 -5.07
N GLU A 12 3.01 -14.77 -4.33
CA GLU A 12 2.28 -14.71 -3.04
C GLU A 12 3.07 -14.16 -1.84
N LYS A 13 4.37 -13.89 -2.01
CA LYS A 13 5.19 -13.26 -0.97
C LYS A 13 5.75 -11.92 -1.40
N THR A 14 5.75 -11.67 -2.70
CA THR A 14 6.31 -10.46 -3.27
C THR A 14 5.33 -9.30 -3.10
N LEU A 15 4.03 -9.53 -3.26
CA LEU A 15 2.99 -8.51 -3.06
C LEU A 15 2.83 -8.18 -1.57
N THR A 16 2.80 -9.18 -0.66
CA THR A 16 2.80 -8.93 0.79
C THR A 16 4.00 -8.06 1.19
N LYS A 17 5.19 -8.40 0.69
CA LYS A 17 6.40 -7.64 0.99
C LYS A 17 6.33 -6.21 0.45
N ALA A 18 5.82 -6.03 -0.76
CA ALA A 18 5.61 -4.71 -1.34
C ALA A 18 4.59 -3.88 -0.53
N ALA A 19 3.47 -4.49 -0.11
CA ALA A 19 2.48 -3.85 0.76
C ALA A 19 3.10 -3.42 2.10
N GLY A 20 3.95 -4.26 2.69
CA GLY A 20 4.72 -3.90 3.90
C GLY A 20 5.61 -2.66 3.70
N LEU A 21 6.34 -2.59 2.59
CA LEU A 21 7.17 -1.42 2.26
C LEU A 21 6.33 -0.14 2.06
N VAL A 22 5.15 -0.26 1.45
CA VAL A 22 4.20 0.85 1.29
C VAL A 22 3.68 1.32 2.65
N ALA A 23 3.35 0.38 3.53
CA ALA A 23 2.90 0.69 4.89
C ALA A 23 3.99 1.38 5.73
N ASP A 24 5.26 0.96 5.58
CA ASP A 24 6.41 1.62 6.21
C ASP A 24 6.59 3.05 5.68
N ALA A 25 6.60 3.22 4.35
CA ALA A 25 6.73 4.54 3.72
C ALA A 25 5.60 5.50 4.13
N LYS A 26 4.37 4.98 4.27
CA LYS A 26 3.23 5.75 4.79
C LYS A 26 3.47 6.22 6.22
N ARG A 27 3.93 5.34 7.10
CA ARG A 27 4.23 5.68 8.50
C ARG A 27 5.31 6.75 8.60
N ASP A 28 6.36 6.64 7.81
CA ASP A 28 7.43 7.64 7.77
C ASP A 28 6.92 8.99 7.28
N PHE A 29 6.12 8.99 6.21
CA PHE A 29 5.56 10.21 5.65
C PHE A 29 4.60 10.91 6.62
N ASP A 30 3.73 10.16 7.30
CA ASP A 30 2.86 10.66 8.37
C ASP A 30 3.67 11.21 9.58
N GLY A 31 4.83 10.62 9.88
CA GLY A 31 5.72 11.09 10.93
C GLY A 31 6.35 12.44 10.59
N LEU A 32 6.92 12.54 9.39
CA LEU A 32 7.55 13.77 8.88
C LEU A 32 6.56 14.92 8.80
N ALA A 33 5.33 14.62 8.40
CA ALA A 33 4.23 15.56 8.37
C ALA A 33 3.90 16.17 9.73
N ARG A 34 3.64 15.32 10.74
CA ARG A 34 3.33 15.78 12.09
C ARG A 34 4.49 16.61 12.65
N GLN A 35 5.72 16.18 12.40
CA GLN A 35 6.90 16.94 12.81
C GLN A 35 6.93 18.34 12.18
N LEU A 36 6.59 18.45 10.89
CA LEU A 36 6.50 19.75 10.22
C LEU A 36 5.38 20.61 10.81
N ASP A 37 4.20 20.04 11.06
CA ASP A 37 3.06 20.73 11.67
C ASP A 37 3.38 21.27 13.06
N ASP A 38 4.08 20.48 13.88
CA ASP A 38 4.53 20.87 15.22
C ASP A 38 5.53 22.02 15.16
N GLN A 39 6.50 21.94 14.24
CA GLN A 39 7.48 23.01 14.03
C GLN A 39 6.81 24.31 13.58
N ILE A 40 5.83 24.23 12.68
CA ILE A 40 5.08 25.39 12.19
C ILE A 40 4.24 26.00 13.32
N SER A 41 3.57 25.17 14.10
CA SER A 41 2.77 25.61 15.25
C SER A 41 3.63 26.35 16.29
N ALA A 42 4.85 25.87 16.55
CA ALA A 42 5.80 26.54 17.45
C ALA A 42 6.29 27.89 16.90
N LEU A 43 6.37 28.06 15.57
CA LEU A 43 6.84 29.27 14.91
C LEU A 43 5.73 30.29 14.63
N LYS A 44 4.45 29.88 14.69
CA LYS A 44 3.27 30.74 14.46
C LYS A 44 3.30 32.03 15.28
N GLY A 45 3.76 31.98 16.52
CA GLY A 45 3.89 33.16 17.40
C GLY A 45 4.99 34.14 16.96
N LYS A 46 5.95 33.71 16.14
CA LYS A 46 7.08 34.52 15.67
C LYS A 46 6.85 35.13 14.29
N TRP A 47 5.98 34.53 13.47
CA TRP A 47 5.67 35.01 12.12
C TRP A 47 4.42 35.89 12.11
N VAL A 48 4.55 37.09 12.69
CA VAL A 48 3.50 38.11 12.68
C VAL A 48 3.61 38.94 11.40
N GLY A 49 2.48 39.24 10.75
CA GLY A 49 2.42 40.06 9.52
C GLY A 49 2.28 39.24 8.23
N GLN A 50 2.58 39.86 7.06
CA GLN A 50 2.31 39.24 5.76
C GLN A 50 3.11 37.95 5.48
N GLY A 51 4.30 37.80 6.06
CA GLY A 51 5.08 36.56 5.96
C GLY A 51 4.40 35.36 6.63
N GLY A 52 3.68 35.60 7.75
CA GLY A 52 2.89 34.57 8.41
C GLY A 52 1.74 34.09 7.55
N ALA A 53 1.00 35.01 6.90
CA ALA A 53 -0.11 34.67 6.03
C ALA A 53 0.31 33.81 4.82
N ALA A 54 1.40 34.19 4.14
CA ALA A 54 1.94 33.40 3.03
C ALA A 54 2.37 31.98 3.49
N PHE A 55 2.96 31.88 4.67
CA PHE A 55 3.36 30.59 5.23
C PHE A 55 2.15 29.72 5.62
N PHE A 56 1.10 30.30 6.19
CA PHE A 56 -0.14 29.57 6.47
C PHE A 56 -0.75 28.97 5.21
N THR A 57 -0.80 29.73 4.12
CA THR A 57 -1.28 29.23 2.83
C THR A 57 -0.43 28.09 2.31
N LEU A 58 0.91 28.22 2.39
CA LEU A 58 1.82 27.13 1.99
C LEU A 58 1.60 25.87 2.83
N HIS A 59 1.47 26.03 4.15
CA HIS A 59 1.26 24.93 5.08
C HIS A 59 -0.07 24.21 4.84
N GLN A 60 -1.15 24.96 4.59
CA GLN A 60 -2.44 24.37 4.24
C GLN A 60 -2.33 23.57 2.93
N ALA A 61 -1.73 24.16 1.89
CA ALA A 61 -1.52 23.48 0.62
C ALA A 61 -0.66 22.22 0.78
N TRP A 62 0.39 22.28 1.60
CA TRP A 62 1.22 21.13 1.94
C TRP A 62 0.39 20.01 2.59
N THR A 63 -0.40 20.33 3.61
CA THR A 63 -1.25 19.38 4.34
C THR A 63 -2.27 18.70 3.41
N GLU A 64 -2.89 19.47 2.52
CA GLU A 64 -3.82 18.95 1.52
C GLU A 64 -3.11 17.98 0.56
N LYS A 65 -1.96 18.35 0.00
CA LYS A 65 -1.19 17.49 -0.91
C LYS A 65 -0.70 16.22 -0.24
N GLN A 66 -0.25 16.34 1.00
CA GLN A 66 0.20 15.22 1.80
C GLN A 66 -0.94 14.22 2.06
N THR A 67 -2.13 14.71 2.41
CA THR A 67 -3.31 13.86 2.62
C THR A 67 -3.62 13.03 1.38
N VAL A 68 -3.54 13.63 0.18
CA VAL A 68 -3.73 12.93 -1.09
C VAL A 68 -2.70 11.83 -1.29
N ILE A 69 -1.42 12.09 -1.00
CA ILE A 69 -0.35 11.09 -1.13
C ILE A 69 -0.60 9.90 -0.19
N VAL A 70 -0.93 10.16 1.08
CA VAL A 70 -1.23 9.13 2.07
C VAL A 70 -2.43 8.28 1.65
N GLN A 71 -3.48 8.91 1.14
CA GLN A 71 -4.65 8.22 0.61
C GLN A 71 -4.30 7.32 -0.58
N ALA A 72 -3.53 7.82 -1.54
CA ALA A 72 -3.07 7.03 -2.68
C ALA A 72 -2.21 5.83 -2.24
N LEU A 73 -1.35 6.00 -1.23
CA LEU A 73 -0.57 4.90 -0.65
C LEU A 73 -1.47 3.86 0.04
N ASN A 74 -2.53 4.28 0.73
CA ASN A 74 -3.52 3.35 1.33
C ASN A 74 -4.26 2.54 0.26
N GLU A 75 -4.72 3.18 -0.80
CA GLU A 75 -5.42 2.51 -1.90
C GLU A 75 -4.49 1.53 -2.64
N PHE A 76 -3.23 1.91 -2.80
CA PHE A 76 -2.23 1.05 -3.41
C PHE A 76 -1.92 -0.17 -2.54
N GLU A 77 -1.70 0.01 -1.23
CA GLU A 77 -1.53 -1.08 -0.26
C GLU A 77 -2.72 -2.05 -0.30
N ALA A 78 -3.95 -1.54 -0.23
CA ALA A 78 -5.16 -2.34 -0.28
C ALA A 78 -5.27 -3.14 -1.60
N SER A 79 -4.89 -2.52 -2.72
CA SER A 79 -4.90 -3.16 -4.04
C SER A 79 -3.89 -4.30 -4.12
N LEU A 80 -2.70 -4.14 -3.55
CA LEU A 80 -1.68 -5.20 -3.50
C LEU A 80 -2.16 -6.39 -2.67
N VAL A 81 -2.71 -6.14 -1.48
CA VAL A 81 -3.25 -7.18 -0.60
C VAL A 81 -4.42 -7.92 -1.24
N SER A 82 -5.35 -7.19 -1.87
CA SER A 82 -6.49 -7.79 -2.58
C SER A 82 -6.02 -8.66 -3.74
N THR A 83 -5.07 -8.18 -4.54
CA THR A 83 -4.54 -8.92 -5.70
C THR A 83 -3.89 -10.24 -5.27
N GLU A 84 -3.14 -10.20 -4.17
CA GLU A 84 -2.51 -11.40 -3.61
C GLU A 84 -3.55 -12.41 -3.12
N HIS A 85 -4.54 -11.95 -2.37
CA HIS A 85 -5.64 -12.80 -1.91
C HIS A 85 -6.41 -13.44 -3.07
N ASP A 86 -6.70 -12.68 -4.12
CA ASP A 86 -7.42 -13.16 -5.31
C ASP A 86 -6.59 -14.19 -6.09
N ASN A 87 -5.27 -14.01 -6.17
CA ASN A 87 -4.36 -14.99 -6.76
C ASN A 87 -4.39 -16.31 -5.96
N VAL A 88 -4.26 -16.26 -4.62
CA VAL A 88 -4.32 -17.44 -3.75
C VAL A 88 -5.64 -18.20 -3.93
N SER A 89 -6.77 -17.50 -3.85
CA SER A 89 -8.09 -18.10 -4.02
C SER A 89 -8.27 -18.74 -5.40
N THR A 90 -7.72 -18.11 -6.44
CA THR A 90 -7.75 -18.64 -7.81
C THR A 90 -6.92 -19.91 -7.91
N ASP A 91 -5.73 -19.94 -7.32
CA ASP A 91 -4.81 -21.07 -7.34
C ASP A 91 -5.36 -22.27 -6.57
N GLU A 92 -5.93 -22.05 -5.38
CA GLU A 92 -6.61 -23.11 -4.61
C GLU A 92 -7.77 -23.73 -5.40
N THR A 93 -8.56 -22.88 -6.06
CA THR A 93 -9.69 -23.33 -6.88
C THR A 93 -9.20 -24.18 -8.05
N GLN A 94 -8.18 -23.72 -8.79
CA GLN A 94 -7.60 -24.44 -9.93
C GLN A 94 -6.97 -25.76 -9.50
N SER A 95 -6.20 -25.76 -8.40
CA SER A 95 -5.60 -26.97 -7.82
C SER A 95 -6.65 -28.01 -7.45
N SER A 96 -7.73 -27.59 -6.78
CA SER A 96 -8.82 -28.49 -6.40
C SER A 96 -9.53 -29.12 -7.61
N ASN A 97 -9.66 -28.36 -8.71
CA ASN A 97 -10.26 -28.83 -9.96
C ASN A 97 -9.33 -29.79 -10.70
N TYR A 98 -8.02 -29.49 -10.70
CA TYR A 98 -7.01 -30.34 -11.29
C TYR A 98 -6.94 -31.70 -10.58
N VAL A 99 -6.84 -31.71 -9.24
CA VAL A 99 -6.83 -32.94 -8.43
C VAL A 99 -8.08 -33.79 -8.69
N ARG A 100 -9.26 -33.16 -8.74
CA ARG A 100 -10.52 -33.85 -9.07
C ARG A 100 -10.52 -34.46 -10.47
N THR A 101 -9.93 -33.79 -11.45
CA THR A 101 -9.90 -34.27 -12.83
C THR A 101 -8.85 -35.37 -13.01
N ALA A 102 -7.65 -35.18 -12.46
CA ALA A 102 -6.58 -36.17 -12.48
C ALA A 102 -7.00 -37.48 -11.79
N GLY A 103 -7.62 -37.40 -10.61
CA GLY A 103 -8.13 -38.58 -9.91
C GLY A 103 -9.23 -39.33 -10.67
N ARG A 104 -9.94 -38.67 -11.59
CA ARG A 104 -10.91 -39.33 -12.49
C ARG A 104 -10.26 -39.99 -13.70
N LEU A 105 -9.15 -39.45 -14.17
CA LEU A 105 -8.40 -40.01 -15.30
C LEU A 105 -7.55 -41.21 -14.86
N ASP A 106 -7.03 -41.21 -13.63
CA ASP A 106 -6.27 -42.34 -13.07
C ASP A 106 -7.16 -43.53 -12.66
N ALA A 107 -8.47 -43.32 -12.53
CA ALA A 107 -9.44 -44.34 -12.17
C ALA A 107 -10.08 -45.08 -13.37
N VAL A 108 -9.66 -44.75 -14.60
CA VAL A 108 -10.11 -45.34 -15.88
C VAL A 108 -8.94 -46.04 -16.56
#